data_AF-A0A4U5JUF7-F1
#
_entry.id   AF-A0A4U5JUF7-F1
#
_cell.length_a   1.000
_cell.length_b   1.000
_cell.length_c   1.000
_cell.angle_alpha   90.00
_cell.angle_beta   90.00
_cell.angle_gamma   90.00
#
_symmetry.space_group_name_H-M   'P 1'
#
loop_
_entity.id
_entity.type
_entity.pdbx_description
1 polymer ?
#
loop_
_entity_poly.entity_id
_entity_poly.type
_entity_poly.pdbx_seq_one_letter_code
_entity_poly.pdbx_strand_id
1 'polypeptide(L)'
;MRMLTLEDFAGLVNETFAASLQDVEVPFVLVEARPLPAQPGLAIRPPFSLLFRNAASFLLPQQIYPMRHPRLGEVGIFLVAIARERDGFLYQAIFN
;
A
#
# COMPACT_ATOMS: atom_id res chain seq x y z
N MET A 1 5.32 -17.86 -4.99
CA MET A 1 4.89 -16.46 -4.77
C MET A 1 3.38 -16.44 -4.79
N ARG A 2 2.72 -15.96 -3.73
CA ARG A 2 1.25 -15.84 -3.68
C ARG A 2 0.83 -14.58 -4.41
N MET A 3 -0.21 -14.68 -5.23
CA MET A 3 -0.81 -13.52 -5.89
C MET A 3 -1.66 -12.74 -4.87
N LEU A 4 -1.40 -11.45 -4.74
CA LEU A 4 -2.16 -10.56 -3.87
C LEU A 4 -3.39 -10.02 -4.62
N THR A 5 -4.52 -10.00 -3.92
CA THR A 5 -5.84 -9.64 -4.42
C THR A 5 -6.43 -8.50 -3.59
N LEU A 6 -7.50 -7.86 -4.07
CA LEU A 6 -8.16 -6.79 -3.32
C LEU A 6 -8.72 -7.32 -1.99
N GLU A 7 -9.23 -8.54 -1.99
CA GLU A 7 -9.82 -9.22 -0.83
C GLU A 7 -8.80 -9.41 0.31
N ASP A 8 -7.51 -9.55 -0.02
CA ASP A 8 -6.44 -9.62 0.96
C ASP A 8 -6.28 -8.32 1.78
N PHE A 9 -6.72 -7.18 1.23
CA PHE A 9 -6.56 -5.84 1.83
C PHE A 9 -7.88 -5.18 2.25
N ALA A 10 -9.00 -5.53 1.63
CA ALA A 10 -10.29 -4.87 1.88
C ALA A 10 -10.69 -4.94 3.36
N GLY A 11 -10.41 -6.05 4.02
CA GLY A 11 -10.65 -6.23 5.46
C GLY A 11 -9.56 -5.68 6.38
N LEU A 12 -8.57 -4.96 5.84
CA LEU A 12 -7.43 -4.36 6.54
C LEU A 12 -7.46 -2.81 6.48
N VAL A 13 -8.52 -2.22 5.93
CA VAL A 13 -8.67 -0.76 5.88
C VAL A 13 -8.78 -0.21 7.31
N ASN A 14 -8.08 0.89 7.56
CA ASN A 14 -7.76 1.51 8.84
C ASN A 14 -6.77 0.72 9.73
N GLU A 15 -6.25 -0.42 9.28
CA GLU A 15 -5.15 -1.11 9.97
C GLU A 15 -3.79 -0.54 9.56
N THR A 16 -2.78 -0.74 10.42
CA THR A 16 -1.42 -0.22 10.24
C THR A 16 -0.49 -1.29 9.72
N PHE A 17 0.25 -0.95 8.67
CA PHE A 17 1.33 -1.73 8.10
C PHE A 17 2.66 -1.10 8.53
N ALA A 18 3.58 -1.92 9.03
CA ALA A 18 4.92 -1.48 9.41
C ALA A 18 5.87 -1.66 8.22
N ALA A 19 6.37 -0.56 7.67
CA ALA A 19 7.33 -0.59 6.58
C ALA A 19 8.76 -0.61 7.13
N SER A 20 9.59 -1.57 6.72
CA SER A 20 10.99 -1.61 7.15
C SER A 20 11.87 -0.71 6.26
N LEU A 21 12.48 0.33 6.85
CA LEU A 21 13.39 1.28 6.21
C LEU A 21 14.68 1.39 7.01
N GLN A 22 15.78 0.85 6.49
CA GLN A 22 17.11 0.95 7.12
C GLN A 22 17.07 0.63 8.63
N ASP A 23 16.47 -0.51 8.98
CA ASP A 23 16.29 -1.00 10.36
C ASP A 23 15.31 -0.18 11.24
N VAL A 24 14.58 0.78 10.66
CA VAL A 24 13.50 1.50 11.32
C VAL A 24 12.15 1.05 10.76
N GLU A 25 11.20 0.75 11.64
CA GLU A 25 9.81 0.51 11.25
C GLU A 25 9.05 1.85 11.13
N VAL A 26 8.49 2.09 9.95
CA VAL A 26 7.73 3.29 9.63
C VAL A 26 6.25 2.91 9.45
N PRO A 27 5.32 3.50 10.19
CA PRO A 27 3.91 3.13 10.11
C PRO A 27 3.23 3.73 8.87
N PHE A 28 2.43 2.92 8.18
CA PHE A 28 1.54 3.33 7.12
C PHE A 28 0.14 2.79 7.41
N VAL A 29 -0.86 3.67 7.48
CA VAL A 29 -2.25 3.26 7.68
C VAL A 29 -2.89 3.05 6.32
N LEU A 30 -3.46 1.87 6.06
CA LEU A 30 -4.25 1.64 4.84
C LEU A 30 -5.57 2.40 4.97
N VAL A 31 -5.79 3.46 4.19
CA VAL A 31 -7.00 4.29 4.29
C VAL A 31 -8.04 3.99 3.21
N GLU A 32 -7.64 3.37 2.12
CA GLU A 32 -8.55 2.93 1.05
C GLU A 32 -8.00 1.68 0.36
N ALA A 33 -8.90 0.75 0.06
CA ALA A 33 -8.65 -0.36 -0.86
C ALA A 33 -9.83 -0.44 -1.82
N ARG A 34 -9.60 -0.27 -3.13
CA ARG A 34 -10.69 -0.23 -4.11
C ARG A 34 -10.32 -0.87 -5.45
N PRO A 35 -11.30 -1.44 -6.18
CA PRO A 35 -11.05 -1.94 -7.52
C PRO A 35 -10.74 -0.79 -8.49
N LEU A 36 -10.02 -1.13 -9.54
CA LEU A 36 -9.78 -0.27 -10.69
C LEU A 36 -10.49 -0.85 -11.93
N PRO A 37 -10.84 0.00 -12.92
CA PRO A 37 -11.34 -0.49 -14.19
C PRO A 37 -10.33 -1.46 -14.84
N ALA A 38 -10.79 -2.65 -15.19
CA ALA A 38 -10.00 -3.64 -15.90
C ALA A 38 -10.28 -3.56 -17.40
N GLN A 39 -9.24 -3.63 -18.23
CA GLN A 39 -9.40 -3.94 -19.65
C GLN A 39 -9.37 -5.47 -19.83
N PRO A 40 -10.38 -6.08 -20.46
CA PRO A 40 -10.41 -7.53 -20.68
C PRO A 40 -9.14 -8.01 -21.41
N GLY A 41 -8.52 -9.08 -20.90
CA GLY A 41 -7.40 -9.77 -21.56
C GLY A 41 -5.99 -9.20 -21.32
N LEU A 42 -5.84 -8.12 -20.53
CA LEU A 42 -4.55 -7.46 -20.28
C LEU A 42 -3.95 -7.72 -18.89
N ALA A 43 -4.77 -8.14 -17.92
CA ALA A 43 -4.38 -8.19 -16.50
C ALA A 43 -4.40 -9.63 -15.97
N ILE A 44 -3.40 -9.97 -15.16
CA ILE A 44 -3.26 -11.30 -14.54
C ILE A 44 -4.24 -11.43 -13.35
N ARG A 45 -4.70 -10.30 -12.80
CA ARG A 45 -5.78 -10.19 -11.80
C ARG A 45 -6.66 -8.96 -12.08
N PRO A 46 -7.88 -8.87 -11.51
CA PRO A 46 -8.60 -7.60 -11.47
C PRO A 46 -7.72 -6.54 -10.80
N PRO A 47 -7.45 -5.39 -11.46
CA PRO A 47 -6.57 -4.39 -10.90
C PRO A 47 -7.23 -3.69 -9.72
N PHE A 48 -6.43 -3.24 -8.76
CA PHE A 48 -6.90 -2.51 -7.59
C PHE A 48 -5.88 -1.48 -7.12
N SER A 49 -6.38 -0.47 -6.40
CA SER A 49 -5.60 0.58 -5.77
C SER A 49 -5.67 0.43 -4.26
N LEU A 50 -4.53 0.61 -3.62
CA LEU A 50 -4.44 0.84 -2.18
C LEU A 50 -3.94 2.27 -1.94
N LEU A 51 -4.53 2.95 -0.96
CA LEU A 51 -4.09 4.26 -0.50
C LEU A 51 -3.63 4.13 0.95
N PHE A 52 -2.41 4.55 1.22
CA PHE A 52 -1.82 4.56 2.55
C PHE A 52 -1.57 5.99 3.01
N ARG A 53 -1.76 6.24 4.29
CA ARG A 53 -1.36 7.48 4.96
C ARG A 53 -0.11 7.21 5.79
N ASN A 54 0.88 8.08 5.67
CA ASN A 54 2.06 8.07 6.52
C ASN A 54 2.23 9.42 7.20
N ALA A 55 2.57 9.41 8.49
CA ALA A 55 2.65 10.60 9.32
C ALA A 55 4.04 11.26 9.37
N ALA A 56 5.00 10.80 8.54
CA ALA A 56 6.33 11.40 8.52
C ALA A 56 6.25 12.88 8.10
N SER A 57 7.07 13.70 8.76
CA SER A 57 7.18 15.13 8.46
C SER A 57 7.88 15.38 7.12
N PHE A 58 8.60 14.40 6.58
CA PHE A 58 9.35 14.45 5.33
C PHE A 58 8.85 13.41 4.32
N LEU A 59 9.11 13.68 3.05
CA LEU A 59 8.69 12.83 1.95
C LEU A 59 9.53 11.55 1.91
N LEU A 60 8.89 10.40 2.07
CA LEU A 60 9.52 9.11 1.80
C LEU A 60 9.56 8.84 0.28
N PRO A 61 10.65 8.25 -0.24
CA PRO A 61 10.87 8.09 -1.68
C PRO A 61 9.92 7.06 -2.31
N GLN A 62 9.75 7.13 -3.63
CA GLN A 62 9.02 6.11 -4.37
C GLN A 62 9.87 4.84 -4.52
N GLN A 63 9.42 3.73 -3.96
CA GLN A 63 10.12 2.43 -4.02
C GLN A 63 9.21 1.29 -3.57
N ILE A 64 9.72 0.06 -3.59
CA ILE A 64 9.09 -1.09 -2.95
C ILE A 64 9.45 -1.06 -1.46
N TYR A 65 8.42 -1.01 -0.62
CA TYR A 65 8.53 -1.09 0.83
C TYR A 65 8.26 -2.52 1.29
N PRO A 66 9.10 -3.13 2.15
CA PRO A 66 8.75 -4.35 2.86
C PRO A 66 7.72 -3.99 3.94
N MET A 67 6.44 -4.26 3.66
CA MET A 67 5.31 -3.90 4.51
C MET A 67 4.89 -5.14 5.31
N ARG A 68 4.94 -5.04 6.64
CA ARG A 68 4.57 -6.11 7.57
C ARG A 68 3.19 -5.84 8.17
N HIS A 69 2.34 -6.86 8.16
CA HIS A 69 1.02 -6.83 8.77
C HIS A 69 0.69 -8.19 9.44
N PRO A 70 0.13 -8.25 10.65
CA PRO A 70 -0.10 -9.52 11.36
C PRO A 70 -0.90 -10.57 10.58
N ARG A 71 -1.91 -10.13 9.80
CA ARG A 71 -2.78 -11.02 9.00
C ARG A 71 -2.22 -11.39 7.62
N LEU A 72 -1.30 -10.59 7.07
CA LEU A 72 -0.79 -10.75 5.70
C LEU A 72 0.66 -11.24 5.66
N GLY A 73 1.37 -11.16 6.79
CA GLY A 73 2.81 -11.36 6.85
C GLY A 73 3.56 -10.15 6.29
N GLU A 74 4.74 -10.39 5.73
CA GLU A 74 5.53 -9.38 5.04
C GLU A 74 5.29 -9.45 3.53
N VAL A 75 4.99 -8.31 2.92
CA VAL A 75 4.77 -8.16 1.48
C VAL A 75 5.49 -6.93 0.95
N GLY A 76 6.14 -7.07 -0.20
CA GLY A 76 6.72 -5.92 -0.91
C GLY A 76 5.62 -5.12 -1.62
N ILE A 77 5.43 -3.86 -1.25
CA ILE A 77 4.45 -2.96 -1.87
C ILE A 77 5.16 -1.76 -2.50
N PHE A 78 4.97 -1.56 -3.81
CA PHE A 78 5.46 -0.37 -4.49
C PHE A 78 4.59 0.83 -4.15
N LEU A 79 5.16 1.82 -3.45
CA LEU A 79 4.47 3.01 -3.00
C LEU A 79 4.97 4.25 -3.74
N VAL A 80 4.01 5.07 -4.18
CA VAL A 80 4.26 6.39 -4.79
C VAL A 80 3.55 7.44 -3.96
N ALA A 81 4.24 8.51 -3.55
CA ALA A 81 3.57 9.63 -2.91
C ALA A 81 2.71 10.40 -3.93
N ILE A 82 1.44 10.61 -3.61
CA ILE A 82 0.49 11.28 -4.52
C ILE A 82 -0.07 12.60 -3.98
N ALA A 83 0.04 12.85 -2.67
CA ALA A 83 -0.39 14.11 -2.06
C ALA A 83 0.31 14.39 -0.72
N ARG A 84 0.50 15.67 -0.40
CA ARG A 84 0.79 16.15 0.95
C ARG A 84 -0.53 16.43 1.67
N GLU A 85 -0.63 16.01 2.92
CA GLU A 85 -1.75 16.35 3.80
C GLU A 85 -1.24 17.10 5.04
N ARG A 86 -2.17 17.58 5.88
CA ARG A 86 -1.84 18.32 7.12
C ARG A 86 -0.92 17.49 8.03
N ASP A 87 -1.23 16.21 8.18
CA ASP A 87 -0.57 15.33 9.15
C ASP A 87 0.40 14.33 8.48
N GLY A 88 0.84 14.59 7.24
CA GLY A 88 1.75 13.68 6.54
C GLY A 88 1.58 13.64 5.03
N PHE A 89 1.64 12.44 4.45
CA PHE A 89 1.52 12.22 3.01
C PHE A 89 0.64 11.02 2.70
N LEU A 90 0.00 11.07 1.53
CA LEU A 90 -0.71 9.95 0.93
C LEU A 90 0.16 9.23 -0.09
N TYR A 91 0.15 7.91 -0.01
CA TYR A 91 0.90 7.00 -0.86
C TYR A 91 -0.04 6.02 -1.55
N GLN A 92 0.16 5.80 -2.84
CA GLN A 92 -0.64 4.86 -3.62
C GLN A 92 0.19 3.65 -4.02
N ALA A 93 -0.45 2.49 -3.99
CA ALA A 93 0.01 1.29 -4.67
C ALA A 93 -1.04 0.84 -5.69
N ILE A 94 -0.59 0.45 -6.88
CA ILE A 94 -1.42 -0.09 -7.95
C ILE A 94 -1.00 -1.53 -8.22
N PHE A 95 -1.99 -2.41 -8.22
CA PHE A 95 -1.83 -3.83 -8.47
C PHE A 95 -2.58 -4.16 -9.77
N ASN A 96 -1.89 -4.69 -10.79
CA ASN A 96 -2.44 -5.13 -12.10
C ASN A 96 -2.32 -6.64 -12.31
#